data_AF-A0A6S7LAT0-F1
#
_entry.id   AF-A0A6S7LAT0-F1
#
_cell.length_a   1.000
_cell.length_b   1.000
_cell.length_c   1.000
_cell.angle_alpha   90.00
_cell.angle_beta   90.00
_cell.angle_gamma   90.00
#
_symmetry.space_group_name_H-M   'P 1'
#
loop_
_entity.id
_entity.type
_entity.pdbx_description
1 polymer ?
#
loop_
_entity_poly.entity_id
_entity_poly.type
_entity_poly.pdbx_seq_one_letter_code
_entity_poly.pdbx_strand_id
1 'polypeptide(L)'
;ERDKELAVVQRAMLNITGPLSTLHDRLENNLPVSPTELKLLVEQSLCLVGSANSQLSVLRRKKVLASINKSKIDLANQPLPNAQRWLFGDDFPSIASKEAELSRGLEKNLAPTAPN
;
A
#
# COMPACT_ATOMS: atom_id res chain seq x y z
N GLU A 1 16.37 14.64 1.51
CA GLU A 1 14.93 14.87 1.19
C GLU A 1 14.39 13.97 0.08
N ARG A 2 15.01 13.89 -1.11
CA ARG A 2 14.51 13.06 -2.24
C ARG A 2 14.24 11.59 -1.91
N ASP A 3 15.08 10.97 -1.07
CA ASP A 3 14.90 9.57 -0.68
C ASP A 3 13.74 9.35 0.29
N LYS A 4 13.38 10.37 1.09
CA LYS A 4 12.22 10.30 1.99
C LYS A 4 10.91 10.31 1.19
N GLU A 5 10.80 11.15 0.17
CA GLU A 5 9.62 11.17 -0.71
C GLU A 5 9.46 9.84 -1.46
N LEU A 6 10.56 9.29 -1.98
CA LEU A 6 10.53 8.01 -2.67
C LEU A 6 10.14 6.87 -1.72
N ALA A 7 10.68 6.85 -0.51
CA ALA A 7 10.35 5.86 0.51
C ALA A 7 8.87 5.92 0.92
N VAL A 8 8.30 7.12 1.02
CA VAL A 8 6.87 7.32 1.32
C VAL A 8 5.99 6.77 0.20
N VAL A 9 6.32 7.08 -1.07
CA VAL A 9 5.56 6.56 -2.22
C VAL A 9 5.71 5.04 -2.36
N GLN A 10 6.91 4.50 -2.16
CA GLN A 10 7.13 3.05 -2.16
C GLN A 10 6.30 2.36 -1.09
N ARG A 11 6.25 2.93 0.12
CA ARG A 11 5.40 2.43 1.20
C ARG A 11 3.91 2.52 0.85
N ALA A 12 3.47 3.62 0.23
CA ALA A 12 2.09 3.77 -0.20
C ALA A 12 1.70 2.76 -1.29
N MET A 13 2.61 2.45 -2.22
CA MET A 13 2.42 1.42 -3.24
C MET A 13 2.29 0.01 -2.63
N LEU A 14 2.99 -0.28 -1.53
CA LEU A 14 2.86 -1.57 -0.84
C LEU A 14 1.43 -1.78 -0.29
N ASN A 15 0.64 -0.74 -0.03
CA ASN A 15 -0.75 -0.94 0.42
C ASN A 15 -1.61 -1.71 -0.60
N ILE A 16 -1.25 -1.66 -1.89
CA ILE A 16 -1.96 -2.38 -2.94
C ILE A 16 -1.85 -3.90 -2.74
N THR A 17 -0.82 -4.38 -2.02
CA THR A 17 -0.65 -5.82 -1.76
C THR A 17 -1.79 -6.38 -0.92
N GLY A 18 -2.47 -5.60 -0.06
CA GLY A 18 -3.58 -6.11 0.75
C GLY A 18 -4.72 -6.69 -0.08
N PRO A 19 -5.40 -5.89 -0.94
CA PRO A 19 -6.44 -6.40 -1.81
C PRO A 19 -5.95 -7.47 -2.79
N LEU A 20 -4.72 -7.34 -3.30
CA LEU A 20 -4.16 -8.32 -4.23
C LEU A 20 -3.85 -9.67 -3.58
N SER A 21 -3.27 -9.68 -2.38
CA SER A 21 -3.05 -10.90 -1.59
C SER A 21 -4.38 -11.54 -1.20
N THR A 22 -5.38 -10.73 -0.80
CA THR A 22 -6.73 -11.25 -0.53
C THR A 22 -7.33 -11.97 -1.74
N LEU A 23 -7.19 -11.38 -2.94
CA LEU A 23 -7.65 -12.02 -4.17
C LEU A 23 -6.84 -13.27 -4.48
N HIS A 24 -5.51 -13.21 -4.35
CA HIS A 24 -4.61 -14.34 -4.59
C HIS A 24 -4.95 -15.54 -3.69
N ASP A 25 -5.03 -15.33 -2.38
CA ASP A 25 -5.30 -16.40 -1.41
C ASP A 25 -6.64 -17.08 -1.69
N ARG A 26 -7.65 -16.31 -2.12
CA ARG A 26 -8.93 -16.89 -2.51
C ARG A 26 -8.84 -17.74 -3.76
N LEU A 27 -8.15 -17.26 -4.78
CA LEU A 27 -7.96 -18.01 -6.02
C LEU A 27 -7.13 -19.27 -5.78
N GLU A 28 -6.05 -19.19 -5.00
CA GLU A 28 -5.17 -20.31 -4.65
C GLU A 28 -5.92 -21.39 -3.85
N ASN A 29 -6.77 -20.99 -2.90
CA ASN A 29 -7.56 -21.90 -2.09
C ASN A 29 -8.89 -22.34 -2.74
N ASN A 30 -9.10 -22.03 -4.04
CA ASN A 30 -10.34 -22.29 -4.78
C ASN A 30 -11.61 -21.77 -4.06
N LEU A 31 -11.47 -20.68 -3.30
CA LEU A 31 -12.58 -20.01 -2.64
C LEU A 31 -13.37 -19.19 -3.67
N PRO A 32 -14.71 -19.18 -3.59
CA PRO A 32 -15.52 -18.38 -4.48
C PRO A 32 -15.22 -16.89 -4.29
N VAL A 33 -15.08 -16.16 -5.40
CA VAL A 33 -14.98 -14.70 -5.44
C VAL A 33 -16.20 -14.20 -6.19
N SER A 34 -17.12 -13.52 -5.51
CA SER A 34 -18.28 -12.96 -6.19
C SER A 34 -17.88 -11.84 -7.14
N PRO A 35 -18.62 -11.57 -8.23
CA PRO A 35 -18.34 -10.43 -9.11
C PRO A 35 -18.30 -9.09 -8.36
N THR A 36 -19.15 -8.92 -7.35
CA THR A 36 -19.19 -7.72 -6.50
C THR A 36 -17.90 -7.56 -5.69
N GLU A 37 -17.40 -8.66 -5.14
CA GLU A 37 -16.17 -8.65 -4.34
C GLU A 37 -14.93 -8.47 -5.20
N LEU A 38 -14.87 -9.11 -6.37
CA LEU A 38 -13.82 -8.86 -7.34
C LEU A 38 -13.77 -7.38 -7.75
N LYS A 39 -14.94 -6.80 -8.05
CA LYS A 39 -15.06 -5.37 -8.35
C LYS A 39 -14.52 -4.52 -7.20
N LEU A 40 -14.91 -4.82 -5.96
CA LEU A 40 -14.45 -4.10 -4.78
C LEU A 40 -12.92 -4.15 -4.63
N LEU A 41 -12.30 -5.33 -4.74
CA LEU A 41 -10.85 -5.50 -4.61
C LEU A 41 -10.10 -4.75 -5.72
N VAL A 42 -10.64 -4.73 -6.94
CA VAL A 42 -10.08 -3.95 -8.06
C VAL A 42 -10.21 -2.46 -7.81
N GLU A 43 -11.38 -1.98 -7.38
CA GLU A 43 -11.61 -0.55 -7.06
C GLU A 43 -10.71 -0.08 -5.92
N GLN A 44 -10.55 -0.88 -4.86
CA GLN A 44 -9.62 -0.62 -3.77
C GLN A 44 -8.17 -0.55 -4.26
N SER A 45 -7.75 -1.50 -5.10
CA SER A 45 -6.40 -1.52 -5.68
C SER A 45 -6.14 -0.26 -6.52
N LEU A 46 -7.08 0.12 -7.39
CA LEU A 46 -6.98 1.31 -8.24
C LEU A 46 -6.94 2.60 -7.41
N CYS A 47 -7.76 2.68 -6.36
CA CYS A 47 -7.77 3.82 -5.44
C CYS A 47 -6.40 3.98 -4.75
N LEU A 48 -5.82 2.90 -4.23
CA LEU A 48 -4.52 2.92 -3.55
C LEU A 48 -3.38 3.27 -4.51
N VAL A 49 -3.38 2.73 -5.73
CA VAL A 49 -2.43 3.12 -6.80
C VAL A 49 -2.54 4.62 -7.09
N GLY A 50 -3.76 5.12 -7.31
CA GLY A 50 -4.02 6.52 -7.59
C GLY A 50 -3.53 7.43 -6.45
N SER A 51 -3.66 6.97 -5.22
CA SER A 51 -3.27 7.70 -4.01
C SER A 51 -1.77 7.68 -3.76
N ALA A 52 -1.08 6.57 -4.05
CA ALA A 52 0.38 6.56 -4.05
C ALA A 52 0.94 7.51 -5.13
N ASN A 53 0.31 7.52 -6.32
CA ASN A 53 0.66 8.44 -7.38
C ASN A 53 0.39 9.91 -7.01
N SER A 54 -0.68 10.23 -6.27
CA SER A 54 -1.01 11.60 -5.86
C SER A 54 0.06 12.23 -4.95
N GLN A 55 0.82 11.39 -4.23
CA GLN A 55 1.93 11.81 -3.38
C GLN A 55 3.19 12.21 -4.18
N LEU A 56 3.26 11.84 -5.46
CA LEU A 56 4.31 12.29 -6.36
C LEU A 56 4.09 13.74 -6.80
N SER A 57 5.20 14.47 -7.00
CA SER A 57 5.16 15.77 -7.65
C SER A 57 4.51 15.68 -9.04
N VAL A 58 3.84 16.77 -9.45
CA VAL A 58 3.18 16.86 -10.77
C VAL A 58 4.14 16.47 -11.90
N LEU A 59 5.40 16.92 -11.84
CA LEU A 59 6.41 16.58 -12.84
C LEU A 59 6.65 15.06 -12.94
N ARG A 60 6.75 14.36 -11.81
CA ARG A 60 6.93 12.91 -11.78
C ARG A 60 5.68 12.19 -12.28
N ARG A 61 4.48 12.63 -11.87
CA ARG A 61 3.20 12.11 -12.40
C ARG A 61 3.12 12.23 -13.92
N LYS A 62 3.51 13.37 -14.49
CA LYS A 62 3.56 13.58 -15.95
C LYS A 62 4.49 12.58 -16.63
N LYS A 63 5.68 12.31 -16.08
CA LYS A 63 6.62 11.30 -16.63
C LYS A 63 6.02 9.89 -16.64
N VAL A 64 5.39 9.49 -15.53
CA VAL A 64 4.73 8.17 -15.41
C VAL A 64 3.56 8.06 -16.39
N LEU A 65 2.70 9.08 -16.48
CA LEU A 65 1.59 9.09 -17.42
C LEU A 65 2.08 9.10 -18.87
N ALA A 66 3.17 9.83 -19.19
CA ALA A 66 3.75 9.83 -20.52
C ALA A 66 4.29 8.45 -20.96
N SER A 67 4.78 7.63 -20.02
CA SER A 67 5.21 6.26 -20.31
C SER A 67 4.06 5.27 -20.50
N ILE A 68 2.90 5.54 -19.90
CA ILE A 68 1.72 4.67 -20.00
C ILE A 68 0.83 5.09 -21.18
N ASN A 69 0.44 6.36 -21.22
CA ASN A 69 -0.42 6.92 -22.24
C ASN A 69 -0.23 8.44 -22.36
N LYS A 70 0.42 8.87 -23.46
CA LYS A 70 0.74 10.28 -23.73
C LYS A 70 -0.49 11.18 -23.81
N SER A 71 -1.66 10.69 -24.23
CA SER A 71 -2.88 11.51 -24.30
C SER A 71 -3.48 11.84 -22.94
N LYS A 72 -3.01 11.18 -21.87
CA LYS A 72 -3.53 11.33 -20.50
C LYS A 72 -2.61 12.13 -19.57
N ILE A 73 -1.53 12.71 -20.09
CA ILE A 73 -0.53 13.44 -19.28
C ILE A 73 -1.16 14.55 -18.44
N ASP A 74 -2.18 15.24 -18.97
CA ASP A 74 -2.81 16.37 -18.29
C ASP A 74 -3.61 15.98 -17.03
N LEU A 75 -3.94 14.70 -16.87
CA LEU A 75 -4.51 14.19 -15.62
C LEU A 75 -3.56 14.41 -14.42
N ALA A 76 -2.25 14.56 -14.64
CA ALA A 76 -1.31 14.87 -13.58
C ALA A 76 -1.56 16.23 -12.91
N ASN A 77 -2.27 17.15 -13.56
CA ASN A 77 -2.56 18.47 -12.99
C ASN A 77 -3.87 18.48 -12.19
N GLN A 78 -4.70 17.44 -12.32
CA GLN A 78 -5.99 17.40 -11.64
C GLN A 78 -5.79 17.16 -10.12
N PRO A 79 -6.63 17.79 -9.28
CA PRO A 79 -6.70 17.43 -7.87
C PRO A 79 -7.25 16.01 -7.73
N LEU A 80 -6.75 15.26 -6.75
CA LEU A 80 -7.19 13.91 -6.44
C LEU A 80 -7.86 13.91 -5.05
N PRO A 81 -9.09 14.43 -4.94
CA PRO A 81 -9.75 14.67 -3.65
C PRO A 81 -10.08 13.39 -2.88
N ASN A 82 -10.19 12.26 -3.59
CA ASN A 82 -10.51 10.95 -3.02
C ASN A 82 -9.24 10.12 -2.72
N ALA A 83 -8.05 10.71 -2.79
CA ALA A 83 -6.82 9.98 -2.53
C ALA A 83 -6.72 9.55 -1.06
N GLN A 84 -6.68 8.25 -0.80
CA GLN A 84 -6.51 7.68 0.53
C GLN A 84 -5.05 7.28 0.77
N ARG A 85 -4.47 7.70 1.90
CA ARG A 85 -3.03 7.49 2.16
C ARG A 85 -2.68 6.03 2.47
N TRP A 86 -3.49 5.32 3.24
CA TRP A 86 -3.19 3.98 3.73
C TRP A 86 -4.42 3.08 3.70
N LEU A 87 -4.24 1.81 3.30
CA LEU A 87 -5.29 0.80 3.35
C LEU A 87 -5.81 0.56 4.77
N PHE A 88 -4.90 0.59 5.75
CA PHE A 88 -5.18 0.28 7.15
C PHE A 88 -5.39 1.54 8.01
N GLY A 89 -5.49 2.73 7.41
CA GLY A 89 -5.58 4.00 8.13
C GLY A 89 -4.22 4.64 8.46
N ASP A 90 -4.25 5.94 8.78
CA ASP A 90 -3.05 6.74 9.07
C ASP A 90 -2.34 6.34 10.38
N ASP A 91 -3.03 5.64 11.27
CA ASP A 91 -2.54 5.16 12.57
C ASP A 91 -1.82 3.80 12.48
N PHE A 92 -2.01 3.05 11.38
CA PHE A 92 -1.41 1.73 11.19
C PHE A 92 0.10 1.67 11.41
N PRO A 93 0.94 2.61 10.92
CA PRO A 93 2.39 2.57 11.20
C PRO A 93 2.73 2.60 12.69
N SER A 94 1.93 3.32 13.49
CA SER A 94 2.09 3.38 14.94
C SER A 94 1.69 2.06 15.59
N ILE A 95 0.56 1.49 15.18
CA ILE A 95 0.07 0.20 15.66
C ILE A 95 1.07 -0.91 15.33
N ALA A 96 1.49 -1.02 14.07
CA ALA A 96 2.44 -2.03 13.61
C ALA A 96 3.80 -1.92 14.32
N SER A 97 4.29 -0.71 14.59
CA SER A 97 5.53 -0.51 15.36
C SER A 97 5.40 -1.01 16.78
N LYS A 98 4.28 -0.71 17.46
CA LYS A 98 4.00 -1.17 18.83
C LYS A 98 3.90 -2.70 18.89
N GLU A 99 3.22 -3.33 17.93
CA GLU A 99 3.12 -4.79 17.87
C GLU A 99 4.48 -5.45 17.63
N ALA A 100 5.31 -4.88 16.75
CA ALA A 100 6.66 -5.38 16.51
C ALA A 100 7.57 -5.22 17.74
N GLU A 101 7.44 -4.13 18.50
CA GLU A 101 8.14 -3.93 19.78
C GLU A 101 7.69 -4.95 20.83
N LEU A 102 6.38 -5.18 20.96
CA LEU A 102 5.82 -6.18 21.84
C LEU A 102 6.34 -7.58 21.52
N SER A 103 6.32 -7.95 20.23
CA SER A 103 6.80 -9.26 19.75
C SER A 103 8.29 -9.46 20.05
N ARG A 104 9.15 -8.47 19.78
CA ARG A 104 10.57 -8.51 20.18
C ARG A 104 10.76 -8.60 21.69
N GLY A 105 9.90 -7.93 22.46
CA GLY A 105 9.90 -8.02 23.92
C GLY A 105 9.56 -9.42 24.42
N LEU A 106 8.55 -10.06 23.83
CA LEU A 106 8.16 -11.44 24.14
C LEU A 106 9.29 -12.43 23.80
N GLU A 107 9.88 -12.33 22.61
CA GLU A 107 11.00 -13.19 22.19
C GLU A 107 12.21 -13.08 23.14
N LYS A 108 12.54 -11.88 23.62
CA LYS A 108 13.62 -11.68 24.60
C LYS A 108 13.35 -12.34 25.95
N ASN A 109 12.09 -12.42 26.37
CA ASN A 109 11.70 -13.04 27.63
C ASN A 109 11.55 -14.57 27.52
N LEU A 110 11.39 -15.10 26.31
CA LEU A 110 11.30 -16.53 26.00
C LEU A 110 12.64 -17.14 25.58
N ALA A 111 13.68 -16.34 25.38
CA ALA A 111 15.03 -16.84 25.12
C ALA A 111 15.50 -17.71 26.30
N PRO A 112 15.95 -18.96 26.06
CA PRO A 112 16.32 -19.87 27.13
C PRO A 112 17.49 -19.28 27.92
N THR A 113 17.32 -19.14 29.24
CA THR A 113 18.45 -18.90 30.15
C THR A 113 19.37 -20.10 30.06
N ALA A 114 20.43 -20.00 29.26
CA ALA A 114 21.47 -21.01 29.18
C ALA A 114 22.04 -21.25 30.59
N PRO A 115 22.01 -22.47 31.13
CA PRO A 115 22.67 -22.76 32.39
C PRO A 115 24.20 -22.75 32.17
N ASN A 116 24.90 -22.07 33.09
CA ASN A 116 26.36 -22.11 33.22
C ASN A 116 26.87 -23.52 33.52
#